data_AF-A0A9X2HFK6-F1
#
_entry.id   AF-A0A9X2HFK6-F1
#
_cell.length_a   1.000
_cell.length_b   1.000
_cell.length_c   1.000
_cell.angle_alpha   90.00
_cell.angle_beta   90.00
_cell.angle_gamma   90.00
#
_symmetry.space_group_name_H-M   'P 1'
#
loop_
_entity.id
_entity.type
_entity.pdbx_description
1 polymer ?
#
loop_
_entity_poly.entity_id
_entity_poly.type
_entity_poly.pdbx_seq_one_letter_code
_entity_poly.pdbx_strand_id
1 'polypeptide(L)'
;MQSFQDFRGFRHIDADDFKDLLLERALDDDLLSRWTEHELCDGRPVAPRELSSYVHAESTIIANTARTEALKRGEDVIVHGTLSQGAHADDLLAELDHHRYRRLTVVAVEVPCAVACQQALDRWWSLREQQSDPLGGRFIPPAVIRSHFEKDERVSICSRNARALSEKAEALGWEVDLRLVAPPSHPDETHRTGRRMTPHDAGPPRA
;
A
#
# COMPACT_ATOMS: atom_id res chain seq x y z
N MET A 1 22.86 -3.23 1.06
CA MET A 1 21.66 -2.83 1.82
C MET A 1 21.76 -1.33 2.05
N GLN A 2 21.27 -0.50 1.13
CA GLN A 2 21.26 0.96 1.35
C GLN A 2 20.21 1.27 2.41
N SER A 3 20.67 1.91 3.48
CA SER A 3 19.95 2.11 4.72
C SER A 3 18.94 3.25 4.58
N PHE A 4 17.67 3.03 4.95
CA PHE A 4 16.64 4.08 5.12
C PHE A 4 16.96 5.07 6.27
N GLN A 5 18.19 5.11 6.78
CA GLN A 5 18.68 6.00 7.85
C GLN A 5 18.63 7.50 7.51
N ASP A 6 18.33 7.85 6.26
CA ASP A 6 18.40 9.20 5.68
C ASP A 6 17.19 10.09 6.02
N PHE A 7 16.07 9.50 6.46
CA PHE A 7 14.83 10.25 6.74
C PHE A 7 14.50 10.38 8.24
N ARG A 8 15.49 10.12 9.12
CA ARG A 8 15.29 10.29 10.57
C ARG A 8 15.01 11.77 10.88
N GLY A 9 13.90 12.03 11.57
CA GLY A 9 13.45 13.39 11.91
C GLY A 9 12.43 13.97 10.94
N PHE A 10 12.17 13.30 9.82
CA PHE A 10 11.09 13.70 8.92
C PHE A 10 9.74 13.32 9.54
N ARG A 11 8.73 14.15 9.28
CA ARG A 11 7.35 13.89 9.64
C ARG A 11 6.78 12.83 8.70
N HIS A 12 6.57 11.63 9.21
CA HIS A 12 5.84 10.57 8.50
C HIS A 12 4.34 10.87 8.53
N ILE A 13 3.72 10.89 7.36
CA ILE A 13 2.29 11.09 7.20
C ILE A 13 1.79 10.02 6.23
N ASP A 14 1.19 8.97 6.80
CA ASP A 14 0.54 7.90 6.04
C ASP A 14 -0.97 7.89 6.34
N ALA A 15 -1.78 7.88 5.29
CA ALA A 15 -3.23 7.74 5.44
C ALA A 15 -3.61 6.43 6.13
N ASP A 16 -2.79 5.38 5.96
CA ASP A 16 -3.02 4.08 6.56
C ASP A 16 -2.94 4.09 8.10
N ASP A 17 -2.14 4.97 8.71
CA ASP A 17 -2.09 5.16 10.16
C ASP A 17 -3.41 5.75 10.69
N PHE A 18 -3.99 6.69 9.95
CA PHE A 18 -5.28 7.28 10.30
C PHE A 18 -6.44 6.32 10.08
N LYS A 19 -6.35 5.38 9.13
CA LYS A 19 -7.36 4.31 8.99
C LYS A 19 -7.41 3.45 10.23
N ASP A 20 -6.26 3.11 10.79
CA ASP A 20 -6.20 2.28 11.99
C ASP A 20 -6.88 2.99 13.17
N LEU A 21 -6.57 4.28 13.40
CA LEU A 21 -7.24 5.10 14.44
C LEU A 21 -8.77 5.19 14.24
N LEU A 22 -9.22 5.37 12.99
CA LEU A 22 -10.66 5.44 12.69
C LEU A 22 -11.35 4.08 12.90
N LEU A 23 -10.69 2.99 12.54
CA LEU A 23 -11.21 1.64 12.74
C LEU A 23 -11.24 1.26 14.23
N GLU A 24 -10.20 1.58 14.99
CA GLU A 24 -10.17 1.41 16.45
C GLU A 24 -11.33 2.15 17.11
N ARG A 25 -11.53 3.42 16.75
CA ARG A 25 -12.65 4.21 17.28
C ARG A 25 -14.00 3.59 16.91
N ALA A 26 -14.15 3.08 15.69
CA ALA A 26 -15.38 2.43 15.24
C ALA A 26 -15.64 1.11 15.96
N LEU A 27 -14.60 0.37 16.38
CA LEU A 27 -14.73 -0.80 17.24
C LEU A 27 -15.19 -0.42 18.65
N ASP A 28 -14.57 0.61 19.24
CA ASP A 28 -14.94 1.10 20.58
C ASP A 28 -16.41 1.58 20.64
N ASP A 29 -16.91 2.09 19.51
CA ASP A 29 -18.30 2.54 19.35
C ASP A 29 -19.26 1.43 18.88
N ASP A 30 -18.80 0.18 18.79
CA ASP A 30 -19.58 -0.99 18.34
C ASP A 30 -20.19 -0.84 16.93
N LEU A 31 -19.58 -0.03 16.07
CA LEU A 31 -20.08 0.24 14.72
C LEU A 31 -19.75 -0.86 13.72
N LEU A 32 -18.80 -1.75 14.06
CA LEU A 32 -18.29 -2.79 13.18
C LEU A 32 -18.77 -4.21 13.54
N SER A 33 -19.52 -4.40 14.64
CA SER A 33 -19.95 -5.71 15.16
C SER A 33 -20.58 -6.60 14.09
N ARG A 34 -21.46 -6.03 13.25
CA ARG A 34 -22.09 -6.74 12.15
C ARG A 34 -21.10 -7.51 11.25
N TRP A 35 -19.90 -6.98 11.04
CA TRP A 35 -18.86 -7.63 10.24
C TRP A 35 -17.88 -8.43 11.09
N THR A 36 -17.47 -7.90 12.24
CA THR A 36 -16.49 -8.55 13.12
C THR A 36 -17.04 -9.75 13.88
N GLU A 37 -18.36 -9.96 13.85
CA GLU A 37 -19.04 -11.18 14.35
C GLU A 37 -19.42 -12.14 13.21
N HIS A 38 -19.30 -11.71 11.95
CA HIS A 38 -19.63 -12.54 10.80
C HIS A 38 -18.46 -13.44 10.40
N GLU A 39 -18.58 -14.73 10.69
CA GLU A 39 -17.60 -15.73 10.28
C GLU A 39 -17.60 -15.97 8.77
N LEU A 40 -16.41 -15.90 8.16
CA LEU A 40 -16.18 -16.26 6.78
C LEU A 40 -15.97 -17.78 6.64
N CYS A 41 -15.83 -18.26 5.40
CA CYS A 41 -15.67 -19.69 5.09
C CYS A 41 -14.40 -20.33 5.65
N ASP A 42 -13.42 -19.54 6.07
CA ASP A 42 -12.21 -19.97 6.75
C ASP A 42 -12.36 -20.05 8.29
N GLY A 43 -13.60 -19.89 8.79
CA GLY A 43 -13.95 -19.99 10.21
C GLY A 43 -13.47 -18.79 11.04
N ARG A 44 -13.17 -17.66 10.41
CA ARG A 44 -12.68 -16.45 11.08
C ARG A 44 -13.57 -15.26 10.72
N PRO A 45 -13.79 -14.31 11.65
CA PRO A 45 -14.57 -13.12 11.36
C PRO A 45 -13.88 -12.21 10.32
N VAL A 46 -14.60 -11.20 9.85
CA VAL A 46 -13.98 -10.09 9.12
C VAL A 46 -13.11 -9.28 10.09
N ALA A 47 -11.84 -9.10 9.75
CA ALA A 47 -10.92 -8.28 10.53
C ALA A 47 -11.16 -6.78 10.24
N PRO A 48 -10.93 -5.89 11.23
CA PRO A 48 -11.20 -4.45 11.08
C PRO A 48 -10.53 -3.83 9.85
N ARG A 49 -9.26 -4.14 9.57
CA ARG A 49 -8.54 -3.60 8.40
C ARG A 49 -9.06 -4.10 7.06
N GLU A 50 -9.86 -5.17 7.00
CA GLU A 50 -10.55 -5.56 5.76
C GLU A 50 -11.66 -4.56 5.39
N LEU A 51 -12.10 -3.76 6.36
CA LEU A 51 -13.09 -2.68 6.20
C LEU A 51 -12.45 -1.31 5.95
N SER A 52 -11.13 -1.26 5.72
CA SER A 52 -10.35 -0.03 5.49
C SER A 52 -10.90 0.86 4.37
N SER A 53 -11.68 0.31 3.43
CA SER A 53 -12.32 1.08 2.37
C SER A 53 -13.42 2.03 2.89
N TYR A 54 -14.09 1.70 4.00
CA TYR A 54 -15.11 2.56 4.59
C TYR A 54 -14.53 3.87 5.15
N VAL A 55 -13.31 3.80 5.68
CA VAL A 55 -12.60 4.96 6.25
C VAL A 55 -11.62 5.61 5.28
N HIS A 56 -11.58 5.16 4.01
CA HIS A 56 -10.57 5.62 3.06
C HIS A 56 -10.65 7.14 2.82
N ALA A 57 -11.83 7.66 2.49
CA ALA A 57 -12.01 9.07 2.18
C ALA A 57 -11.62 9.97 3.38
N GLU A 58 -12.07 9.61 4.58
CA GLU A 58 -11.79 10.35 5.80
C GLU A 58 -10.30 10.32 6.16
N SER A 59 -9.67 9.14 6.10
CA SER A 59 -8.23 9.01 6.34
C SER A 59 -7.40 9.86 5.37
N THR A 60 -7.80 9.97 4.10
CA THR A 60 -7.14 10.83 3.12
C THR A 60 -7.30 12.31 3.45
N ILE A 61 -8.49 12.74 3.89
CA ILE A 61 -8.74 14.13 4.32
C ILE A 61 -7.85 14.48 5.53
N ILE A 62 -7.78 13.59 6.53
CA ILE A 62 -6.96 13.79 7.72
C ILE A 62 -5.48 13.85 7.36
N ALA A 63 -4.98 12.91 6.56
CA ALA A 63 -3.60 12.89 6.11
C ALA A 63 -3.21 14.14 5.31
N ASN A 64 -4.06 14.58 4.38
CA ASN A 64 -3.85 15.80 3.63
C ASN A 64 -3.82 17.03 4.55
N THR A 65 -4.74 17.12 5.51
CA THR A 65 -4.78 18.21 6.50
C THR A 65 -3.49 18.22 7.34
N ALA A 66 -3.08 17.07 7.85
CA ALA A 66 -1.84 16.93 8.61
C ALA A 66 -0.61 17.33 7.79
N ARG A 67 -0.57 16.96 6.50
CA ARG A 67 0.48 17.35 5.57
C ARG A 67 0.52 18.86 5.38
N THR A 68 -0.59 19.47 5.01
CA THR A 68 -0.67 20.93 4.81
C THR A 68 -0.21 21.69 6.05
N GLU A 69 -0.58 21.24 7.25
CA GLU A 69 -0.11 21.86 8.51
C GLU A 69 1.39 21.65 8.76
N ALA A 70 1.95 20.49 8.43
CA ALA A 70 3.39 20.26 8.52
C ALA A 70 4.18 21.14 7.53
N LEU A 71 3.68 21.27 6.28
CA LEU A 71 4.27 22.11 5.25
C LEU A 71 4.22 23.60 5.62
N LYS A 72 3.11 24.08 6.23
CA LYS A 72 3.02 25.45 6.77
C LYS A 72 4.06 25.75 7.83
N ARG A 73 4.45 24.74 8.61
CA ARG A 73 5.50 24.84 9.65
C ARG A 73 6.92 24.66 9.10
N GLY A 74 7.07 24.35 7.80
CA GLY A 74 8.36 24.12 7.16
C GLY A 74 9.05 22.84 7.62
N GLU A 75 8.28 21.83 8.04
CA GLU A 75 8.82 20.53 8.46
C GLU A 75 9.26 19.69 7.26
N ASP A 76 10.34 18.92 7.38
CA ASP A 76 10.63 17.89 6.39
C ASP A 76 9.59 16.76 6.48
N VAL A 77 8.96 16.40 5.37
CA VAL A 77 7.84 15.45 5.35
C VAL A 77 8.14 14.22 4.48
N ILE A 78 7.62 13.06 4.89
CA ILE A 78 7.49 11.88 4.03
C ILE A 78 6.02 11.70 3.68
N VAL A 79 5.74 11.70 2.38
CA VAL A 79 4.40 11.47 1.85
C VAL A 79 4.33 10.04 1.32
N HIS A 80 3.51 9.21 1.96
CA HIS A 80 3.22 7.86 1.51
C HIS A 80 2.12 7.87 0.45
N GLY A 81 2.29 7.12 -0.63
CA GLY A 81 1.28 7.01 -1.68
C GLY A 81 1.74 6.18 -2.86
N THR A 82 0.79 5.76 -3.68
CA THR A 82 1.09 4.98 -4.90
C THR A 82 1.44 5.86 -6.09
N LEU A 83 1.17 7.19 -6.04
CA LEU A 83 1.32 8.08 -7.19
C LEU A 83 0.65 7.55 -8.47
N SER A 84 -0.44 6.78 -8.36
CA SER A 84 -1.10 6.15 -9.51
C SER A 84 -1.89 7.14 -10.39
N GLN A 85 -2.19 8.33 -9.87
CA GLN A 85 -2.91 9.39 -10.59
C GLN A 85 -1.97 10.57 -10.89
N GLY A 86 -1.81 10.93 -12.17
CA GLY A 86 -0.90 12.00 -12.59
C GLY A 86 -1.27 13.38 -12.04
N ALA A 87 -2.57 13.70 -11.95
CA ALA A 87 -3.03 14.97 -11.38
C ALA A 87 -2.59 15.15 -9.92
N HIS A 88 -2.57 14.06 -9.15
CA HIS A 88 -2.11 14.10 -7.76
C HIS A 88 -0.63 14.47 -7.63
N ALA A 89 0.21 14.06 -8.60
CA ALA A 89 1.62 14.43 -8.62
C ALA A 89 1.80 15.94 -8.88
N ASP A 90 0.97 16.52 -9.75
CA ASP A 90 1.01 17.95 -10.07
C ASP A 90 0.52 18.80 -8.89
N ASP A 91 -0.58 18.40 -8.25
CA ASP A 91 -1.08 19.06 -7.05
C ASP A 91 -0.05 19.03 -5.91
N LEU A 92 0.65 17.90 -5.74
CA LEU A 92 1.72 17.77 -4.74
C LEU A 92 2.90 18.70 -5.03
N LEU A 93 3.37 18.81 -6.28
CA LEU A 93 4.43 19.77 -6.62
C LEU A 93 4.00 21.20 -6.36
N ALA A 94 2.76 21.57 -6.73
CA ALA A 94 2.25 22.90 -6.51
C ALA A 94 2.17 23.24 -5.01
N GLU A 95 1.71 22.29 -4.18
CA GLU A 95 1.67 22.47 -2.71
C GLU A 95 3.09 22.64 -2.13
N LEU A 96 4.04 21.79 -2.55
CA LEU A 96 5.42 21.88 -2.11
C LEU A 96 6.10 23.19 -2.57
N ASP A 97 5.85 23.66 -3.79
CA ASP A 97 6.36 24.94 -4.29
C ASP A 97 5.80 26.13 -3.52
N HIS A 98 4.50 26.11 -3.25
CA HIS A 98 3.81 27.13 -2.45
C HIS A 98 4.46 27.30 -1.08
N HIS A 99 4.85 26.19 -0.45
CA HIS A 99 5.56 26.16 0.83
C HIS A 99 7.08 26.29 0.72
N ARG A 100 7.61 26.61 -0.48
CA ARG A 100 9.02 26.90 -0.76
C ARG A 100 9.98 25.73 -0.56
N TYR A 101 9.49 24.50 -0.69
CA TYR A 101 10.38 23.34 -0.77
C TYR A 101 11.17 23.39 -2.08
N ARG A 102 12.45 22.99 -2.02
CA ARG A 102 13.39 23.03 -3.16
C ARG A 102 14.21 21.75 -3.31
N ARG A 103 14.04 20.80 -2.40
CA ARG A 103 14.68 19.48 -2.44
C ARG A 103 13.58 18.42 -2.42
N LEU A 104 13.66 17.46 -3.33
CA LEU A 104 12.69 16.38 -3.46
C LEU A 104 13.43 15.04 -3.59
N THR A 105 13.17 14.12 -2.67
CA THR A 105 13.60 12.73 -2.82
C THR A 105 12.39 11.86 -3.14
N VAL A 106 12.44 11.15 -4.27
CA VAL A 106 11.38 10.24 -4.70
C VAL A 106 11.91 8.81 -4.61
N VAL A 107 11.27 7.99 -3.78
CA VAL A 107 11.58 6.54 -3.69
C VAL A 107 10.46 5.78 -4.38
N ALA A 108 10.71 5.26 -5.57
CA ALA A 108 9.75 4.47 -6.32
C ALA A 108 10.12 2.99 -6.23
N VAL A 109 9.21 2.19 -5.66
CA VAL A 109 9.39 0.74 -5.55
C VAL A 109 8.72 0.06 -6.74
N GLU A 110 9.49 -0.67 -7.54
CA GLU A 110 8.97 -1.36 -8.72
C GLU A 110 9.08 -2.88 -8.56
N VAL A 111 7.97 -3.56 -8.82
CA VAL A 111 7.88 -5.03 -8.87
C VAL A 111 6.96 -5.44 -10.02
N PRO A 112 7.14 -6.65 -10.59
CA PRO A 112 6.17 -7.20 -11.53
C PRO A 112 4.76 -7.25 -10.91
N CYS A 113 3.72 -7.00 -11.73
CA CYS A 113 2.31 -7.00 -11.29
C CYS A 113 1.91 -8.30 -10.56
N ALA A 114 2.33 -9.45 -11.09
CA ALA A 114 2.08 -10.75 -10.48
C ALA A 114 2.67 -10.85 -9.06
N VAL A 115 3.88 -10.31 -8.86
CA VAL A 115 4.55 -10.30 -7.55
C VAL A 115 3.82 -9.37 -6.59
N ALA A 116 3.43 -8.16 -7.02
CA ALA A 116 2.65 -7.24 -6.19
C ALA A 116 1.32 -7.87 -5.73
N CYS A 117 0.60 -8.53 -6.64
CA CYS A 117 -0.65 -9.22 -6.32
C CYS A 117 -0.42 -10.34 -5.31
N GLN A 118 0.61 -11.16 -5.52
CA GLN A 118 0.93 -12.28 -4.64
C GLN A 118 1.33 -11.79 -3.24
N GLN A 119 2.23 -10.81 -3.14
CA GLN A 119 2.67 -10.25 -1.86
C GLN A 119 1.53 -9.61 -1.08
N ALA A 120 0.62 -8.89 -1.75
CA ALA A 120 -0.55 -8.31 -1.09
C ALA A 120 -1.48 -9.39 -0.52
N LEU A 121 -1.71 -10.46 -1.29
CA LEU A 121 -2.53 -11.59 -0.86
C LEU A 121 -1.86 -12.36 0.30
N ASP A 122 -0.56 -12.66 0.18
CA ASP A 122 0.21 -13.38 1.20
C ASP A 122 0.25 -12.60 2.51
N ARG A 123 0.45 -11.28 2.45
CA ARG A 123 0.43 -10.42 3.64
C ARG A 123 -0.93 -10.46 4.34
N TRP A 124 -2.01 -10.37 3.57
CA TRP A 124 -3.37 -10.43 4.12
C TRP A 124 -3.65 -11.79 4.76
N TRP A 125 -3.36 -12.88 4.05
CA TRP A 125 -3.61 -14.24 4.53
C TRP A 125 -2.77 -14.57 5.77
N SER A 126 -1.48 -14.22 5.77
CA SER A 126 -0.59 -14.43 6.91
C SER A 126 -1.13 -13.77 8.17
N LEU A 127 -1.66 -12.54 8.07
CA LEU A 127 -2.23 -11.83 9.22
C LEU A 127 -3.56 -12.45 9.67
N ARG A 128 -4.42 -12.93 8.75
CA ARG A 128 -5.65 -13.68 9.10
C ARG A 128 -5.34 -15.01 9.79
N GLU A 129 -4.31 -15.72 9.35
CA GLU A 129 -3.93 -17.01 9.92
C GLU A 129 -3.29 -16.88 11.30
N GLN A 130 -2.38 -15.91 11.47
CA GLN A 130 -1.61 -15.73 12.70
C GLN A 130 -2.40 -15.06 13.81
N GLN A 131 -3.40 -14.21 13.49
CA GLN A 131 -4.16 -13.41 14.46
C GLN A 131 -3.27 -12.63 15.43
N SER A 132 -2.08 -12.21 14.96
CA SER A 132 -1.06 -11.54 15.78
C SER A 132 -1.31 -10.03 15.96
N ASP A 133 -2.18 -9.46 15.11
CA ASP A 133 -2.57 -8.05 15.15
C ASP A 133 -4.10 -7.99 15.28
N PRO A 134 -4.64 -7.28 16.29
CA PRO A 134 -6.09 -7.19 16.53
C PRO A 134 -6.87 -6.51 15.39
N LEU A 135 -6.21 -5.65 14.61
CA LEU A 135 -6.82 -5.05 13.42
C LEU A 135 -6.71 -5.94 12.18
N GLY A 136 -5.85 -6.96 12.21
CA GLY A 136 -5.62 -7.91 11.13
C GLY A 136 -4.92 -7.32 9.91
N GLY A 137 -5.12 -7.95 8.75
CA GLY A 137 -4.54 -7.53 7.47
C GLY A 137 -5.52 -6.75 6.59
N ARG A 138 -5.00 -5.83 5.77
CA ARG A 138 -5.80 -5.17 4.72
C ARG A 138 -5.93 -6.08 3.50
N PHE A 139 -7.15 -6.47 3.15
CA PHE A 139 -7.43 -7.10 1.86
C PHE A 139 -7.41 -6.05 0.75
N ILE A 140 -6.63 -6.30 -0.31
CA ILE A 140 -6.63 -5.48 -1.52
C ILE A 140 -6.93 -6.41 -2.71
N PRO A 141 -8.05 -6.22 -3.41
CA PRO A 141 -8.38 -7.04 -4.56
C PRO A 141 -7.28 -6.94 -5.64
N PRO A 142 -6.85 -8.06 -6.26
CA PRO A 142 -5.84 -8.03 -7.34
C PRO A 142 -6.21 -7.10 -8.50
N ALA A 143 -7.50 -6.92 -8.79
CA ALA A 143 -7.96 -5.98 -9.80
C ALA A 143 -7.60 -4.52 -9.49
N VAL A 144 -7.59 -4.13 -8.20
CA VAL A 144 -7.16 -2.79 -7.77
C VAL A 144 -5.66 -2.62 -8.01
N ILE A 145 -4.86 -3.63 -7.66
CA ILE A 145 -3.40 -3.61 -7.90
C ILE A 145 -3.11 -3.52 -9.40
N ARG A 146 -3.74 -4.37 -10.22
CA ARG A 146 -3.60 -4.36 -11.69
C ARG A 146 -3.97 -3.02 -12.31
N SER A 147 -4.93 -2.29 -11.73
CA SER A 147 -5.30 -0.95 -12.22
C SER A 147 -4.17 0.09 -12.10
N HIS A 148 -3.10 -0.21 -11.35
CA HIS A 148 -1.91 0.63 -11.23
C HIS A 148 -0.79 0.24 -12.20
N PHE A 149 -1.03 -0.71 -13.09
CA PHE A 149 -0.09 -1.11 -14.14
C PHE A 149 -0.59 -0.69 -15.52
N GLU A 150 0.35 -0.52 -16.45
CA GLU A 150 0.01 -0.37 -17.87
C GLU A 150 -0.62 -1.65 -18.43
N LYS A 151 -1.26 -1.57 -19.62
CA LYS A 151 -2.00 -2.69 -20.21
C LYS A 151 -1.15 -3.95 -20.44
N ASP A 152 0.16 -3.79 -20.62
CA ASP A 152 1.09 -4.90 -20.80
C ASP A 152 1.70 -5.41 -19.48
N GLU A 153 1.30 -4.82 -18.35
CA GLU A 153 1.73 -5.12 -16.97
C GLU A 153 3.26 -5.07 -16.76
N ARG A 154 4.02 -4.46 -17.67
CA ARG A 154 5.49 -4.41 -17.59
C ARG A 154 6.00 -3.32 -16.66
N VAL A 155 5.25 -2.22 -16.55
CA VAL A 155 5.63 -1.03 -15.80
C VAL A 155 4.42 -0.55 -15.01
N SER A 156 4.65 -0.20 -13.73
CA SER A 156 3.62 0.49 -12.96
C SER A 156 3.44 1.93 -13.44
N ILE A 157 2.18 2.37 -13.49
CA ILE A 157 1.80 3.78 -13.69
C ILE A 157 2.47 4.65 -12.61
N CYS A 158 2.63 4.08 -11.40
CA CYS A 158 3.30 4.67 -10.25
C CYS A 158 4.75 5.09 -10.57
N SER A 159 5.57 4.18 -11.08
CA SER A 159 6.97 4.45 -11.44
C SER A 159 7.10 5.44 -12.59
N ARG A 160 6.19 5.40 -13.56
CA ARG A 160 6.14 6.40 -14.63
C ARG A 160 5.81 7.79 -14.08
N ASN A 161 4.82 7.89 -13.19
CA ASN A 161 4.44 9.17 -12.59
C ASN A 161 5.52 9.69 -11.64
N ALA A 162 6.24 8.82 -10.94
CA ALA A 162 7.41 9.19 -10.14
C ALA A 162 8.52 9.83 -10.99
N ARG A 163 8.82 9.28 -12.18
CA ARG A 163 9.77 9.88 -13.12
C ARG A 163 9.28 11.25 -13.61
N ALA A 164 8.02 11.33 -14.03
CA ALA A 164 7.43 12.59 -14.49
C ALA A 164 7.41 13.68 -13.41
N LEU A 165 7.16 13.30 -12.16
CA LEU A 165 7.24 14.18 -10.99
C LEU A 165 8.65 14.75 -10.82
N SER A 166 9.67 13.88 -10.87
CA SER A 166 11.08 14.27 -10.79
C SER A 166 11.50 15.22 -11.91
N GLU A 167 11.17 14.90 -13.16
CA GLU A 167 11.47 15.74 -14.34
C GLU A 167 10.82 17.13 -14.22
N LYS A 168 9.58 17.20 -13.75
CA LYS A 168 8.88 18.47 -13.51
C LYS A 168 9.54 19.31 -12.40
N ALA A 169 9.94 18.67 -11.30
CA ALA A 169 10.64 19.36 -10.21
C ALA A 169 12.02 19.89 -10.66
N GLU A 170 12.78 19.11 -11.44
CA GLU A 170 14.05 19.54 -12.02
C GLU A 170 13.86 20.75 -12.95
N ALA A 171 12.80 20.75 -13.77
CA ALA A 171 12.48 21.89 -14.64
C ALA A 171 12.13 23.18 -13.86
N LEU A 172 11.67 23.05 -12.61
CA LEU A 172 11.48 24.16 -11.67
C LEU A 172 12.78 24.57 -10.94
N GLY A 173 13.90 23.90 -11.22
CA GLY A 173 15.20 24.17 -10.60
C GLY A 173 15.39 23.56 -9.22
N TRP A 174 14.63 22.53 -8.87
CA TRP A 174 14.75 21.84 -7.59
C TRP A 174 15.90 20.83 -7.59
N GLU A 175 16.46 20.57 -6.42
CA GLU A 175 17.38 19.45 -6.21
C GLU A 175 16.56 18.15 -6.07
N VAL A 176 16.71 17.25 -7.04
CA VAL A 176 15.92 16.01 -7.09
C VAL A 176 16.81 14.79 -6.96
N ASP A 177 16.38 13.83 -6.14
CA ASP A 177 16.98 12.51 -6.00
C ASP A 177 15.91 11.43 -6.23
N LEU A 178 15.92 10.79 -7.41
CA LEU A 178 15.03 9.69 -7.76
C LEU A 178 15.71 8.34 -7.51
N ARG A 179 15.18 7.58 -6.55
CA ARG A 179 15.64 6.24 -6.19
C ARG A 179 14.64 5.19 -6.66
N LEU A 180 14.98 4.46 -7.71
CA LEU A 180 14.22 3.29 -8.16
C LEU A 180 14.70 2.06 -7.38
N VAL A 181 13.80 1.45 -6.61
CA VAL A 181 14.12 0.29 -5.77
C VAL A 181 13.34 -0.91 -6.28
N ALA A 182 14.06 -1.94 -6.71
CA ALA A 182 13.48 -3.27 -6.80
C ALA A 182 13.64 -3.95 -5.42
N PRO A 183 12.59 -4.48 -4.79
CA PRO A 183 12.77 -5.28 -3.59
C PRO A 183 13.61 -6.51 -3.94
N PRO A 184 14.35 -7.08 -2.96
CA PRO A 184 15.08 -8.31 -3.19
C PRO A 184 14.11 -9.38 -3.70
N SER A 185 14.49 -10.06 -4.78
CA SER A 185 13.78 -11.24 -5.27
C SER A 185 13.56 -12.19 -4.09
N HIS A 186 12.31 -12.59 -3.82
CA HIS A 186 12.07 -13.64 -2.84
C HIS A 186 12.90 -14.87 -3.23
N PRO A 187 13.64 -15.51 -2.30
CA PRO A 187 14.29 -16.77 -2.58
C PRO A 187 13.21 -17.85 -2.51
N ASP A 188 12.42 -18.03 -3.57
CA ASP A 188 11.71 -19.29 -3.86
C ASP A 188 11.02 -19.26 -5.24
N GLU A 189 11.82 -19.26 -6.30
CA GLU A 189 11.38 -19.79 -7.61
C GLU A 189 11.80 -21.26 -7.82
N THR A 190 12.45 -21.87 -6.84
CA THR A 190 12.76 -23.30 -6.83
C THR A 190 11.78 -24.03 -5.93
N HIS A 191 10.87 -24.81 -6.53
CA HIS A 191 9.89 -25.73 -5.91
C HIS A 191 8.42 -25.27 -5.86
N ARG A 192 7.78 -25.13 -7.03
CA ARG A 192 6.36 -25.49 -7.20
C ARG A 192 6.16 -26.49 -8.35
N THR A 193 6.69 -27.70 -8.17
CA THR A 193 6.15 -28.93 -8.78
C THR A 193 5.51 -29.78 -7.67
N GLY A 194 4.55 -29.19 -6.96
CA GLY A 194 3.65 -29.92 -6.07
C GLY A 194 2.33 -30.18 -6.78
N ARG A 195 2.09 -31.43 -7.19
CA ARG A 195 0.82 -31.89 -7.75
C ARG A 195 -0.35 -31.49 -6.86
N ARG A 196 -1.35 -30.85 -7.48
CA ARG A 196 -2.71 -30.65 -6.98
C ARG A 196 -3.33 -32.02 -6.62
N MET A 197 -3.65 -32.25 -5.35
CA MET A 197 -4.58 -33.33 -4.95
C MET A 197 -6.01 -32.83 -5.14
N THR A 198 -6.80 -33.53 -5.95
CA THR A 198 -8.25 -33.37 -6.02
C THR A 198 -8.93 -34.54 -5.28
N PRO A 199 -10.03 -34.30 -4.56
CA PRO A 199 -10.75 -35.34 -3.84
C PRO A 199 -11.83 -35.95 -4.74
N HIS A 200 -11.51 -36.97 -5.54
CA HIS A 200 -12.48 -37.95 -6.05
C HIS A 200 -11.76 -39.07 -6.80
N ASP A 201 -11.75 -40.29 -6.25
CA ASP A 201 -11.83 -41.58 -6.96
C ASP A 201 -11.53 -42.73 -5.99
N ALA A 202 -12.40 -42.90 -5.00
CA ALA A 202 -12.59 -44.19 -4.34
C ALA A 202 -13.45 -45.06 -5.27
N GLY A 203 -12.80 -45.85 -6.13
CA GLY A 203 -13.44 -46.96 -6.84
C GLY A 203 -13.59 -48.18 -5.92
N PRO A 204 -14.63 -49.01 -6.09
CA PRO A 204 -15.00 -50.02 -5.10
C PRO A 204 -14.03 -51.22 -5.08
N PRO A 205 -13.99 -51.98 -3.97
CA PRO A 205 -13.12 -53.15 -3.86
C PRO A 205 -13.61 -54.23 -4.83
N ARG A 206 -12.67 -54.82 -5.59
CA ARG A 206 -12.95 -56.03 -6.38
C ARG A 206 -13.04 -57.24 -5.45
N ALA A 207 -13.98 -58.11 -5.79
CA ALA A 207 -14.36 -59.35 -5.11
C ALA A 207 -13.20 -60.33 -4.90
#